data_AF-A0A359B5J4-F1
#
_entry.id   AF-A0A359B5J4-F1
#
_cell.length_a   1.000
_cell.length_b   1.000
_cell.length_c   1.000
_cell.angle_alpha   90.00
_cell.angle_beta   90.00
_cell.angle_gamma   90.00
#
_symmetry.space_group_name_H-M   'P 1'
#
loop_
_entity.id
_entity.type
_entity.pdbx_description
1 polymer ?
#
loop_
_entity_poly.entity_id
_entity_poly.type
_entity_poly.pdbx_seq_one_letter_code
_entity_poly.pdbx_strand_id
1 'polypeptide(L)'
;MDSRSGVDYYPFTKEQLLKAGEAGYIDRTPAFIRFVDFILNHYEITREEAEEIAEQCIYLIQCDDKPSDIIKHLGYRLEFPSLEMVQLLTGEVIDLSNNTRMWILKGYTPEELFHEDKERLLPLPAVAAAETGAKVIDIRTRTKVGRNDPCPCGSGKKYKKCCGK
;
A
#
# COMPACT_ATOMS: atom_id res chain seq x y z
N MET A 1 -2.00 24.59 -4.40
CA MET A 1 -1.92 23.29 -5.10
C MET A 1 -0.45 23.01 -5.40
N ASP A 2 0.39 22.92 -4.37
CA ASP A 2 1.77 22.44 -4.50
C ASP A 2 2.05 21.65 -3.22
N SER A 3 1.50 20.45 -3.14
CA SER A 3 1.57 19.60 -1.95
C SER A 3 2.98 19.06 -1.71
N ARG A 4 3.88 19.12 -2.70
CA ARG A 4 5.27 18.63 -2.65
C ARG A 4 6.22 19.49 -3.48
N SER A 5 6.69 20.60 -2.92
CA SER A 5 7.63 21.52 -3.59
C SER A 5 9.03 20.92 -3.84
N GLY A 6 9.42 19.87 -3.11
CA GLY A 6 10.72 19.19 -3.25
C GLY A 6 10.74 18.00 -4.21
N VAL A 7 9.65 17.75 -4.93
CA VAL A 7 9.51 16.63 -5.88
C VAL A 7 9.21 17.23 -7.25
N ASP A 8 10.02 16.87 -8.26
CA ASP A 8 9.79 17.24 -9.65
C ASP A 8 8.66 16.39 -10.27
N TYR A 9 8.19 16.73 -11.46
CA TYR A 9 7.25 15.88 -12.19
C TYR A 9 7.94 14.59 -12.66
N TYR A 10 7.16 13.51 -12.74
CA TYR A 10 7.66 12.24 -13.29
C TYR A 10 8.18 12.47 -14.72
N PRO A 11 9.40 12.00 -15.07
CA PRO A 11 10.05 12.31 -16.33
C PRO A 11 9.50 11.46 -17.49
N PHE A 12 8.24 11.70 -17.88
CA PHE A 12 7.63 11.00 -19.00
C PHE A 12 8.33 11.32 -20.32
N THR A 13 8.48 10.29 -21.15
CA THR A 13 8.86 10.45 -22.56
C THR A 13 7.71 11.09 -23.35
N LYS A 14 8.05 11.71 -24.48
CA LYS A 14 7.06 12.29 -25.39
C LYS A 14 6.05 11.25 -25.86
N GLU A 15 6.51 10.05 -26.16
CA GLU A 15 5.70 8.92 -26.62
C GLU A 15 4.70 8.49 -25.54
N GLN A 16 5.13 8.43 -24.28
CA GLN A 16 4.23 8.12 -23.15
C GLN A 16 3.15 9.19 -22.99
N LEU A 17 3.49 10.47 -23.10
CA LEU A 17 2.51 11.57 -23.01
C LEU A 17 1.53 11.55 -24.18
N LEU A 18 2.00 11.27 -25.40
CA LEU A 18 1.12 11.14 -26.57
C LEU A 18 0.12 9.99 -26.39
N LYS A 19 0.60 8.83 -25.93
CA LYS A 19 -0.26 7.68 -25.65
C LYS A 19 -1.26 7.99 -24.53
N ALA A 20 -0.81 8.66 -23.47
CA ALA A 20 -1.67 9.04 -22.36
C ALA A 20 -2.76 10.07 -22.72
N GLY A 21 -2.56 10.82 -23.81
CA GLY A 21 -3.54 11.77 -24.34
C GLY A 21 -4.64 11.14 -25.20
N GLU A 22 -4.58 9.83 -25.48
CA GLU A 22 -5.62 9.14 -26.25
C GLU A 22 -6.94 9.08 -25.46
N ALA A 23 -8.06 9.22 -26.16
CA ALA A 23 -9.37 9.18 -25.51
C ALA A 23 -9.62 7.78 -24.91
N GLY A 24 -9.95 7.73 -23.62
CA GLY A 24 -10.14 6.47 -22.89
C GLY A 24 -8.83 5.76 -22.55
N TYR A 25 -7.68 6.44 -22.63
CA TYR A 25 -6.42 5.85 -22.17
C TYR A 25 -6.48 5.53 -20.67
N ILE A 26 -6.12 4.30 -20.35
CA ILE A 26 -5.94 3.82 -18.98
C ILE A 26 -4.64 3.03 -18.93
N ASP A 27 -3.83 3.31 -17.91
CA ASP A 27 -2.57 2.61 -17.71
C ASP A 27 -2.83 1.21 -17.11
N ARG A 28 -2.85 0.19 -17.99
CA ARG A 28 -3.05 -1.21 -17.61
C ARG A 28 -1.76 -1.81 -17.05
N THR A 29 -1.40 -1.39 -15.85
CA THR A 29 -0.23 -1.89 -15.12
C THR A 29 -0.37 -3.37 -14.75
N PRO A 30 0.72 -4.07 -14.38
CA PRO A 30 0.60 -5.42 -13.84
C PRO A 30 -0.32 -5.52 -12.62
N ALA A 31 -0.39 -4.48 -11.78
CA ALA A 31 -1.31 -4.42 -10.64
C ALA A 31 -2.78 -4.33 -11.07
N PHE A 32 -3.07 -3.54 -12.12
CA PHE A 32 -4.40 -3.51 -12.74
C PHE A 32 -4.84 -4.90 -13.23
N ILE A 33 -3.97 -5.60 -13.96
CA ILE A 33 -4.28 -6.93 -14.49
C ILE A 33 -4.53 -7.92 -13.36
N ARG A 34 -3.69 -7.92 -12.31
CA ARG A 34 -3.89 -8.77 -11.13
C ARG A 34 -5.22 -8.49 -10.43
N PHE A 35 -5.59 -7.21 -10.29
CA PHE A 35 -6.85 -6.83 -9.67
C PHE A 35 -8.07 -7.31 -10.47
N VAL A 36 -8.04 -7.17 -11.79
CA VAL A 36 -9.09 -7.70 -12.69
C VAL A 36 -9.19 -9.23 -12.58
N ASP A 37 -8.07 -9.92 -12.64
CA ASP A 37 -8.05 -11.38 -12.52
C ASP A 37 -8.49 -11.85 -11.12
N PHE A 38 -8.15 -11.11 -10.06
CA PHE A 38 -8.67 -11.36 -8.71
C PHE A 38 -10.20 -11.28 -8.69
N ILE A 39 -10.79 -10.23 -9.28
CA ILE A 39 -12.25 -10.10 -9.34
C ILE A 39 -12.86 -11.28 -10.10
N LEU A 40 -12.33 -11.63 -11.27
CA LEU A 40 -12.85 -12.73 -12.10
C LEU A 40 -12.74 -14.11 -11.44
N ASN A 41 -11.74 -14.31 -10.57
CA ASN A 41 -11.56 -15.57 -9.86
C ASN A 41 -12.49 -15.71 -8.64
N HIS A 42 -13.02 -14.60 -8.11
CA HIS A 42 -13.80 -14.57 -6.88
C HIS A 42 -15.27 -14.18 -7.07
N TYR A 43 -15.64 -13.62 -8.23
CA TYR A 43 -17.00 -13.17 -8.52
C TYR A 43 -17.46 -13.66 -9.91
N GLU A 44 -18.73 -14.06 -10.00
CA GLU A 44 -19.35 -14.48 -11.26
C GLU A 44 -19.81 -13.25 -12.06
N ILE A 45 -18.85 -12.54 -12.66
CA ILE A 45 -19.09 -11.36 -13.50
C ILE A 45 -18.28 -11.45 -14.81
N THR A 46 -18.64 -10.63 -15.79
CA THR A 46 -17.93 -10.55 -17.06
C THR A 46 -16.56 -9.87 -16.92
N ARG A 47 -15.65 -10.13 -17.87
CA ARG A 47 -14.33 -9.44 -17.89
C ARG A 47 -14.51 -7.95 -18.06
N GLU A 48 -15.45 -7.54 -18.89
CA GLU A 48 -15.79 -6.15 -19.14
C GLU A 48 -16.23 -5.46 -17.85
N GLU A 49 -17.13 -6.08 -17.06
CA GLU A 49 -17.54 -5.54 -15.75
C GLU A 49 -16.39 -5.49 -14.74
N ALA A 50 -15.52 -6.50 -14.71
CA ALA A 50 -14.34 -6.50 -13.84
C ALA A 50 -13.35 -5.39 -14.19
N GLU A 51 -13.13 -5.16 -15.50
CA GLU A 51 -12.32 -4.05 -16.00
C GLU A 51 -12.93 -2.71 -15.61
N GLU A 52 -14.24 -2.49 -15.81
CA GLU A 52 -14.92 -1.27 -15.37
C GLU A 52 -14.77 -0.99 -13.87
N ILE A 53 -14.84 -2.04 -13.03
CA ILE A 53 -14.62 -1.92 -11.58
C ILE A 53 -13.18 -1.46 -11.30
N ALA A 54 -12.20 -2.08 -11.97
CA ALA A 54 -10.79 -1.74 -11.82
C ALA A 54 -10.50 -0.31 -12.28
N GLU A 55 -11.04 0.11 -13.42
CA GLU A 55 -10.91 1.46 -13.96
C GLU A 55 -11.50 2.51 -13.01
N GLN A 56 -12.65 2.21 -12.40
CA GLN A 56 -13.23 3.08 -11.39
C GLN A 56 -12.35 3.19 -10.13
N CYS A 57 -11.71 2.10 -9.71
CA CYS A 57 -10.74 2.14 -8.61
C CYS A 57 -9.52 3.00 -8.96
N ILE A 58 -8.98 2.87 -10.18
CA ILE A 58 -7.87 3.72 -10.67
C ILE A 58 -8.24 5.20 -10.57
N TYR A 59 -9.45 5.58 -11.01
CA TYR A 59 -9.92 6.96 -10.93
C TYR A 59 -9.95 7.48 -9.48
N LEU A 60 -10.51 6.71 -8.54
CA LEU A 60 -10.55 7.07 -7.12
C LEU A 60 -9.13 7.22 -6.54
N ILE A 61 -8.23 6.29 -6.86
CA ILE A 61 -6.82 6.35 -6.43
C ILE A 61 -6.14 7.60 -6.99
N GLN A 62 -6.34 7.93 -8.27
CA GLN A 62 -5.78 9.14 -8.88
C GLN A 62 -6.26 10.43 -8.20
N CYS A 63 -7.48 10.40 -7.65
CA CYS A 63 -8.08 11.46 -6.84
C CYS A 63 -7.60 11.50 -5.39
N ASP A 64 -6.65 10.64 -4.98
CA ASP A 64 -6.15 10.52 -3.60
C ASP A 64 -7.21 10.02 -2.60
N ASP A 65 -8.21 9.25 -3.07
CA ASP A 65 -9.15 8.57 -2.18
C ASP A 65 -8.46 7.46 -1.36
N LYS A 66 -8.89 7.30 -0.11
CA LYS A 66 -8.30 6.31 0.80
C LYS A 66 -8.73 4.89 0.42
N PRO A 67 -7.89 3.86 0.65
CA PRO A 67 -8.26 2.46 0.44
C PRO A 67 -9.56 2.06 1.16
N SER A 68 -9.81 2.59 2.36
CA SER A 68 -11.05 2.34 3.08
C SER A 68 -12.30 2.85 2.38
N ASP A 69 -12.20 3.96 1.65
CA ASP A 69 -13.31 4.56 0.92
C ASP A 69 -13.51 3.86 -0.43
N ILE A 70 -12.42 3.41 -1.07
CA ILE A 70 -12.47 2.54 -2.25
C ILE A 70 -13.15 1.21 -1.91
N ILE A 71 -12.80 0.58 -0.79
CA ILE A 71 -13.44 -0.68 -0.35
C ILE A 71 -14.94 -0.49 -0.08
N LYS A 72 -15.34 0.64 0.52
CA LYS A 72 -16.78 0.96 0.67
C LYS A 72 -17.47 1.12 -0.67
N HIS A 73 -16.81 1.80 -1.62
CA HIS A 73 -17.35 2.00 -2.98
C HIS A 73 -17.54 0.67 -3.70
N LEU A 74 -16.57 -0.24 -3.59
CA LEU A 74 -16.65 -1.61 -4.11
C LEU A 74 -17.83 -2.38 -3.51
N GLY A 75 -18.17 -2.15 -2.24
CA GLY A 75 -19.32 -2.76 -1.60
C GLY A 75 -20.69 -2.40 -2.21
N TYR A 76 -20.78 -1.38 -3.07
CA TYR A 76 -22.00 -1.09 -3.84
C TYR A 76 -22.13 -1.97 -5.10
N ARG A 77 -21.04 -2.56 -5.58
CA ARG A 77 -21.00 -3.39 -6.80
C ARG A 77 -20.72 -4.87 -6.51
N LEU A 78 -20.02 -5.17 -5.41
CA LEU A 78 -19.59 -6.51 -5.03
C LEU A 78 -20.13 -6.86 -3.64
N GLU A 79 -20.61 -8.10 -3.49
CA GLU A 79 -21.01 -8.62 -2.19
C GLU A 79 -19.79 -9.17 -1.43
N PHE A 80 -19.65 -8.83 -0.15
CA PHE A 80 -18.55 -9.34 0.68
C PHE A 80 -19.03 -10.50 1.56
N PRO A 81 -18.75 -11.77 1.18
CA PRO A 81 -19.29 -12.93 1.88
C PRO A 81 -18.66 -13.14 3.27
N SER A 82 -17.46 -12.59 3.50
CA SER A 82 -16.72 -12.79 4.75
C SER A 82 -15.71 -11.67 5.01
N LEU A 83 -15.28 -11.56 6.28
CA LEU A 83 -14.19 -10.67 6.66
C LEU A 83 -12.87 -11.03 5.96
N GLU A 84 -12.63 -12.32 5.71
CA GLU A 84 -11.44 -12.78 4.98
C GLU A 84 -11.43 -12.24 3.54
N MET A 85 -12.58 -12.26 2.86
CA MET A 85 -12.67 -11.69 1.51
C MET A 85 -12.40 -10.18 1.51
N VAL A 86 -12.90 -9.46 2.52
CA VAL A 86 -12.59 -8.02 2.68
C VAL A 86 -11.10 -7.80 2.88
N GLN A 87 -10.42 -8.65 3.66
CA GLN A 87 -8.97 -8.55 3.89
C GLN A 87 -8.17 -8.81 2.61
N LEU A 88 -8.53 -9.85 1.85
CA LEU A 88 -7.91 -10.15 0.56
C LEU A 88 -8.09 -9.00 -0.42
N LEU A 89 -9.33 -8.54 -0.61
CA LEU A 89 -9.64 -7.40 -1.48
C LEU A 89 -8.92 -6.13 -1.04
N THR A 90 -8.80 -5.89 0.27
CA THR A 90 -8.04 -4.74 0.80
C THR A 90 -6.56 -4.83 0.40
N GLY A 91 -5.96 -6.02 0.45
CA GLY A 91 -4.60 -6.24 -0.02
C GLY A 91 -4.43 -5.89 -1.50
N GLU A 92 -5.36 -6.34 -2.33
CA GLU A 92 -5.38 -6.06 -3.77
C GLU A 92 -5.58 -4.56 -4.07
N VAL A 93 -6.46 -3.87 -3.34
CA VAL A 93 -6.66 -2.41 -3.47
C VAL A 93 -5.41 -1.63 -3.05
N ILE A 94 -4.69 -2.08 -2.01
CA ILE A 94 -3.44 -1.45 -1.58
C ILE A 94 -2.35 -1.65 -2.64
N ASP A 95 -2.21 -2.86 -3.18
CA ASP A 95 -1.26 -3.13 -4.27
C ASP A 95 -1.56 -2.28 -5.50
N LEU A 96 -2.84 -2.20 -5.89
CA LEU A 96 -3.30 -1.32 -6.97
C LEU A 96 -2.94 0.14 -6.68
N SER A 97 -3.20 0.61 -5.46
CA SER A 97 -2.93 1.99 -5.03
C SER A 97 -1.44 2.34 -5.11
N ASN A 98 -0.57 1.46 -4.60
CA ASN A 98 0.88 1.67 -4.58
C ASN A 98 1.49 1.68 -6.00
N ASN A 99 0.86 1.00 -6.95
CA ASN A 99 1.32 0.86 -8.33
C ASN A 99 0.53 1.72 -9.34
N THR A 100 -0.29 2.66 -8.86
CA THR A 100 -1.04 3.60 -9.71
C THR A 100 -0.44 4.98 -9.62
N ARG A 101 -0.27 5.64 -10.76
CA ARG A 101 0.26 7.01 -10.83
C ARG A 101 -0.78 8.00 -10.34
N MET A 102 -0.40 8.93 -9.46
CA MET A 102 -1.33 9.88 -8.83
C MET A 102 -1.00 11.33 -9.20
N TRP A 103 -2.03 12.17 -9.34
CA TRP A 103 -1.83 13.59 -9.67
C TRP A 103 -1.16 14.35 -8.53
N ILE A 104 -1.54 14.05 -7.28
CA ILE A 104 -0.94 14.65 -6.08
C ILE A 104 0.55 14.29 -5.93
N LEU A 105 0.98 13.20 -6.58
CA LEU A 105 2.36 12.73 -6.64
C LEU A 105 3.06 13.14 -7.94
N LYS A 106 2.54 14.14 -8.66
CA LYS A 106 3.14 14.67 -9.89
C LYS A 106 3.44 13.61 -10.95
N GLY A 107 2.59 12.58 -11.02
CA GLY A 107 2.69 11.50 -12.00
C GLY A 107 3.51 10.29 -11.55
N TYR A 108 4.09 10.29 -10.35
CA TYR A 108 4.69 9.09 -9.76
C TYR A 108 3.63 8.15 -9.18
N THR A 109 3.95 6.87 -9.08
CA THR A 109 3.26 5.96 -8.15
C THR A 109 3.82 6.14 -6.72
N PRO A 110 3.05 5.79 -5.67
CA PRO A 110 3.58 5.74 -4.32
C PRO A 110 4.83 4.86 -4.19
N GLU A 111 4.87 3.71 -4.87
CA GLU A 111 5.99 2.76 -4.83
C GLU A 111 7.27 3.37 -5.41
N GLU A 112 7.18 4.07 -6.54
CA GLU A 112 8.34 4.73 -7.18
C GLU A 112 8.94 5.81 -6.27
N LEU A 113 8.09 6.67 -5.69
CA LEU A 113 8.57 7.71 -4.77
C LEU A 113 9.14 7.13 -3.49
N PHE A 114 8.56 6.04 -2.97
CA PHE A 114 9.11 5.38 -1.80
C PHE A 114 10.53 4.86 -2.08
N HIS A 115 10.77 4.30 -3.27
CA HIS A 115 12.11 3.86 -3.66
C HIS A 115 13.11 5.02 -3.76
N GLU A 116 12.74 6.15 -4.35
CA GLU A 116 13.59 7.35 -4.44
C GLU A 116 13.88 7.95 -3.06
N ASP A 117 12.86 8.06 -2.21
CA ASP A 117 13.00 8.61 -0.86
C ASP A 117 13.81 7.69 0.03
N LYS A 118 13.69 6.36 -0.12
CA LYS A 118 14.43 5.37 0.69
C LYS A 118 15.94 5.56 0.60
N GLU A 119 16.47 6.00 -0.53
CA GLU A 119 17.90 6.32 -0.66
C GLU A 119 18.28 7.60 0.10
N ARG A 120 17.32 8.50 0.31
CA ARG A 120 17.46 9.76 1.06
C ARG A 120 17.10 9.64 2.53
N LEU A 121 16.39 8.58 2.92
CA LEU A 121 15.99 8.32 4.30
C LEU A 121 17.25 8.10 5.14
N LEU A 122 17.47 9.02 6.08
CA LEU A 122 18.45 8.81 7.13
C LEU A 122 17.98 7.65 8.03
N PRO A 123 18.90 6.79 8.48
CA PRO A 123 18.57 5.80 9.49
C PRO A 123 17.97 6.51 10.70
N LEU A 124 16.92 5.94 11.27
CA LEU A 124 16.29 6.48 12.47
C LEU A 124 17.38 6.77 13.51
N PRO A 125 17.39 7.98 14.11
CA PRO A 125 18.40 8.30 15.10
C PRO A 125 18.32 7.29 16.24
N ALA A 126 19.42 6.59 16.50
CA ALA A 126 19.52 5.57 17.55
C ALA A 126 19.09 6.08 18.94
N VAL A 127 19.11 7.40 19.13
CA VAL A 127 18.80 8.09 20.38
C VAL A 127 17.28 8.15 20.65
N ALA A 128 16.43 8.21 19.63
CA ALA A 128 14.97 8.26 19.82
C ALA A 128 14.37 6.92 20.27
N ALA A 129 15.06 5.80 19.99
CA ALA A 129 14.66 4.46 20.43
C ALA A 129 15.09 4.15 21.88
N ALA A 130 15.99 4.94 22.46
CA ALA A 130 16.54 4.69 23.79
C ALA A 130 15.77 5.39 24.93
N GLU A 131 15.10 6.51 24.64
CA GLU A 131 14.48 7.35 25.67
C GLU A 131 12.97 7.14 25.84
N THR A 132 12.29 6.61 24.82
CA THR A 132 10.94 6.10 25.01
C THR A 132 11.06 4.65 25.45
N GLY A 133 10.64 4.34 26.68
CA GLY A 133 10.53 2.97 27.18
C GLY A 133 9.47 2.19 26.41
N ALA A 134 9.74 1.90 25.13
CA ALA A 134 8.85 1.23 24.21
C ALA A 134 8.50 -0.14 24.82
N LYS A 135 7.25 -0.26 25.27
CA LYS A 135 6.71 -1.46 25.88
C LYS A 135 6.52 -2.48 24.77
N VAL A 136 7.50 -3.37 24.61
CA VAL A 136 7.38 -4.50 23.69
C VAL A 136 6.34 -5.47 24.28
N ILE A 137 5.24 -5.65 23.56
CA ILE A 137 4.25 -6.68 23.85
C ILE A 137 4.65 -7.91 23.04
N ASP A 138 4.89 -9.03 23.72
CA ASP A 138 5.12 -10.29 23.03
C ASP A 138 3.84 -10.70 22.29
N ILE A 139 3.93 -10.87 20.97
CA ILE A 139 2.75 -11.11 20.11
C ILE A 139 2.08 -12.45 20.43
N ARG A 140 2.84 -13.45 20.91
CA ARG A 140 2.32 -14.80 21.19
C ARG A 140 1.58 -14.86 22.52
N THR A 141 2.07 -14.16 23.53
CA THR A 141 1.56 -14.20 24.90
C THR A 141 0.76 -12.95 25.27
N ARG A 142 0.77 -11.91 24.42
CA ARG A 142 0.25 -10.56 24.69
C ARG A 142 0.75 -9.95 25.99
N THR A 143 1.87 -10.45 26.51
CA THR A 143 2.42 -10.04 27.80
C THR A 143 3.50 -8.99 27.57
N LYS A 144 3.54 -7.98 28.44
CA LYS A 144 4.60 -6.96 28.40
C LYS A 144 5.91 -7.61 28.82
N VAL A 145 6.90 -7.61 27.92
CA VAL A 145 8.24 -8.14 28.23
C VAL A 145 9.15 -6.99 28.63
N GLY A 146 9.59 -6.99 29.88
CA GLY A 146 10.54 -6.04 30.41
C GLY A 146 11.95 -6.26 29.85
N ARG A 147 12.74 -5.19 29.75
CA ARG A 147 14.10 -5.21 29.18
C ARG A 147 15.05 -6.22 29.84
N ASN A 148 14.86 -6.50 31.12
CA ASN A 148 15.67 -7.46 31.89
C ASN A 148 15.04 -8.86 32.00
N ASP A 149 13.83 -9.06 31.48
CA ASP A 149 13.09 -10.33 31.58
C ASP A 149 13.70 -11.39 30.64
N PRO A 150 13.42 -12.69 30.87
CA PRO A 150 13.79 -13.75 29.96
C PRO A 150 13.25 -13.50 28.54
N CYS A 151 14.08 -13.74 27.53
CA CYS A 151 13.70 -13.49 26.15
C CYS A 151 12.68 -14.55 25.66
N PRO A 152 11.54 -14.15 25.07
CA PRO A 152 10.47 -15.07 24.68
C PRO A 152 10.82 -15.98 23.50
N CYS A 153 11.95 -15.77 22.83
CA CYS A 153 12.46 -16.65 21.77
C CYS A 153 13.06 -17.97 22.31
N GLY A 154 13.06 -18.19 23.63
CA GLY A 154 13.57 -19.43 24.23
C GLY A 154 15.10 -19.50 24.34
N SER A 155 15.82 -18.41 24.09
CA SER A 155 17.29 -18.39 24.12
C SER A 155 17.92 -18.48 25.52
N GLY A 156 17.11 -18.40 26.58
CA GLY A 156 17.56 -18.33 27.97
C GLY A 156 18.29 -17.03 28.36
N LYS A 157 18.45 -16.09 27.43
CA LYS A 157 19.09 -14.78 27.67
C LYS A 157 18.07 -13.74 28.10
N LYS A 158 18.52 -12.67 28.78
CA LYS A 158 17.68 -11.48 29.02
C LYS A 158 17.30 -10.82 27.70
N TYR A 159 16.09 -10.26 27.58
CA TYR A 159 15.57 -9.65 26.35
C TYR A 159 16.57 -8.67 25.71
N LYS A 160 17.13 -7.73 26.50
CA LYS A 160 18.15 -6.76 26.05
C LYS A 160 19.47 -7.33 25.52
N LYS A 161 19.73 -8.61 25.76
CA LYS A 161 20.94 -9.31 25.30
C LYS A 161 20.64 -10.32 24.18
N CYS A 162 19.40 -10.34 23.67
CA CYS A 162 18.95 -11.27 22.66
C CYS A 162 18.12 -10.54 21.58
N CYS A 163 16.79 -10.58 21.66
CA CYS A 163 15.92 -9.97 20.65
C CYS A 163 15.73 -8.45 20.82
N GLY A 164 16.08 -7.88 21.97
CA GLY A 164 16.01 -6.45 22.25
C GLY A 164 17.36 -5.73 22.10
N LYS A 165 18.17 -6.17 21.13
CA LYS A 165 19.43 -5.53 20.73
C LYS A 165 19.19 -4.61 19.55
#